data_AF-A0A956F9L5-F1
#
_entry.id   AF-A0A956F9L5-F1
#
_cell.length_a   1.000
_cell.length_b   1.000
_cell.length_c   1.000
_cell.angle_alpha   90.00
_cell.angle_beta   90.00
_cell.angle_gamma   90.00
#
_symmetry.space_group_name_H-M   'P 1'
#
loop_
_entity.id
_entity.type
_entity.pdbx_description
1 polymer ?
#
loop_
_entity_poly.entity_id
_entity_poly.type
_entity_poly.pdbx_seq_one_letter_code
_entity_poly.pdbx_strand_id
1 'polypeptide(L)'
;MASWLEQLQLPFPTALVLLHPEYEVLFLPCVASMAGKPIVDESGQQRPGLLPGTAHSGGWETNRGVKEWLSRHFPRGRSYKPTLDQLPMTRMLDLDVLRAADVPCFGTLERALAFLARAASEGATGVYPASGS
;
A
#
# COMPACT_ATOMS: atom_id res chain seq x y z
N MET A 1 15.21 0.53 -13.75
CA MET A 1 13.89 1.18 -13.88
C MET A 1 13.96 2.70 -13.73
N ALA A 2 14.95 3.26 -13.03
CA ALA A 2 15.10 4.72 -12.87
C ALA A 2 15.57 5.48 -14.13
N SER A 3 16.33 4.85 -15.03
CA SER A 3 16.95 5.54 -16.17
C SER A 3 15.96 6.14 -17.19
N TRP A 4 14.78 5.53 -17.39
CA TRP A 4 13.77 6.10 -18.29
C TRP A 4 13.15 7.38 -17.74
N LEU A 5 12.97 7.48 -16.42
CA LEU A 5 12.45 8.70 -15.79
C LEU A 5 13.41 9.87 -15.93
N GLU A 6 14.70 9.61 -15.81
CA GLU A 6 15.76 10.60 -16.03
C GLU A 6 15.79 11.11 -17.47
N GLN A 7 15.43 10.27 -18.45
CA GLN A 7 15.31 10.67 -19.86
C GLN A 7 14.17 11.65 -20.12
N LEU A 8 13.16 11.70 -19.23
CA LEU A 8 12.05 12.66 -19.37
C LEU A 8 12.46 14.11 -19.05
N GLN A 9 13.64 14.33 -18.46
CA GLN A 9 14.19 15.65 -18.12
C GLN A 9 13.14 16.58 -17.49
N LEU A 10 12.41 16.08 -16.50
CA LEU A 10 11.29 16.80 -15.94
C LEU A 10 11.77 18.06 -15.21
N PRO A 11 11.12 19.22 -15.40
CA PRO A 11 11.57 20.48 -14.81
C PRO A 11 11.18 20.62 -13.32
N PHE A 12 10.68 19.55 -12.69
CA PHE A 12 10.22 19.54 -11.30
C PHE A 12 10.56 18.20 -10.61
N PRO A 13 10.75 18.22 -9.28
CA PRO A 13 10.99 17.01 -8.50
C PRO A 13 9.95 15.92 -8.76
N THR A 14 10.41 14.73 -9.12
CA THR A 14 9.56 13.60 -9.49
C THR A 14 10.08 12.32 -8.85
N ALA A 15 9.17 11.52 -8.28
CA ALA A 15 9.47 10.19 -7.78
C ALA A 15 8.46 9.19 -8.34
N LEU A 16 8.95 8.02 -8.81
CA LEU A 16 8.11 6.89 -9.18
C LEU A 16 8.30 5.77 -8.17
N VAL A 17 7.19 5.30 -7.62
CA VAL A 17 7.14 4.16 -6.71
C VAL A 17 6.26 3.10 -7.34
N LEU A 18 6.82 1.90 -7.55
CA LEU A 18 6.03 0.73 -7.88
C LEU A 18 5.87 -0.12 -6.62
N LEU A 19 4.63 -0.39 -6.25
CA LEU A 19 4.31 -1.26 -5.13
C LEU A 19 4.38 -2.72 -5.61
N HIS A 20 5.55 -3.32 -5.41
CA HIS A 20 5.88 -4.70 -5.77
C HIS A 20 5.99 -5.57 -4.51
N PRO A 21 5.58 -6.86 -4.54
CA PRO A 21 5.03 -7.59 -5.68
C PRO A 21 3.56 -7.29 -6.00
N GLU A 22 2.77 -6.94 -4.99
CA GLU A 22 1.36 -6.57 -5.12
C GLU A 22 1.06 -5.40 -4.18
N TYR A 23 0.10 -4.55 -4.54
CA TYR A 23 -0.36 -3.48 -3.66
C TYR A 23 -0.94 -4.05 -2.36
N GLU A 24 -1.69 -5.15 -2.49
CA GLU A 24 -2.43 -5.80 -1.42
C GLU A 24 -1.54 -6.26 -0.26
N VAL A 25 -0.23 -6.38 -0.47
CA VAL A 25 0.76 -6.65 0.58
C VAL A 25 0.63 -5.65 1.73
N LEU A 26 0.30 -4.39 1.44
CA LEU A 26 0.11 -3.35 2.46
C LEU A 26 -1.03 -3.68 3.44
N PHE A 27 -2.00 -4.50 3.04
CA PHE A 27 -3.09 -4.87 3.94
C PHE A 27 -2.66 -5.85 5.01
N LEU A 28 -1.72 -6.76 4.72
CA LEU A 28 -1.37 -7.89 5.58
C LEU A 28 -1.02 -7.51 7.02
N PRO A 29 -0.16 -6.51 7.29
CA PRO A 29 0.14 -6.11 8.67
C PRO A 29 -1.08 -5.54 9.41
N CYS A 30 -2.01 -4.94 8.68
CA CYS A 30 -3.16 -4.24 9.24
C CYS A 30 -4.42 -5.13 9.37
N VAL A 31 -4.43 -6.37 8.86
CA VAL A 31 -5.66 -7.17 8.77
C VAL A 31 -6.32 -7.42 10.13
N ALA A 32 -5.54 -7.55 11.20
CA ALA A 32 -6.06 -7.76 12.55
C ALA A 32 -6.92 -6.57 13.01
N SER A 33 -6.52 -5.35 12.67
CA SER A 33 -7.30 -4.15 12.98
C SER A 33 -8.48 -3.94 12.03
N MET A 34 -8.46 -4.55 10.84
CA MET A 34 -9.54 -4.51 9.85
C MET A 34 -10.61 -5.58 10.08
N ALA A 35 -10.26 -6.70 10.70
CA ALA A 35 -11.11 -7.87 10.87
C ALA A 35 -12.45 -7.54 11.56
N GLY A 36 -13.55 -8.02 11.00
CA GLY A 36 -14.90 -7.79 11.51
C GLY A 36 -15.47 -6.39 11.27
N LYS A 37 -14.69 -5.44 10.73
CA LYS A 37 -15.19 -4.10 10.36
C LYS A 37 -15.86 -4.16 8.98
N PRO A 38 -16.97 -3.44 8.75
CA PRO A 38 -17.55 -3.32 7.42
C PRO A 38 -16.63 -2.50 6.51
N ILE A 39 -16.66 -2.82 5.21
CA ILE A 39 -16.03 -2.01 4.17
C ILE A 39 -17.08 -0.98 3.72
N VAL A 40 -16.76 0.30 3.88
CA VAL A 40 -17.61 1.42 3.47
C VAL A 40 -17.05 2.00 2.18
N ASP A 41 -17.82 1.94 1.09
CA ASP A 41 -17.41 2.55 -0.17
C ASP A 41 -17.65 4.07 -0.20
N GLU A 42 -17.31 4.70 -1.33
CA GLU A 42 -17.39 6.15 -1.49
C GLU A 42 -18.83 6.70 -1.44
N SER A 43 -19.82 5.85 -1.71
CA SER A 43 -21.24 6.21 -1.58
C SER A 43 -21.75 6.09 -0.14
N GLY A 44 -20.91 5.63 0.79
CA GLY A 44 -21.30 5.32 2.16
C GLY A 44 -21.98 3.95 2.31
N GLN A 45 -22.12 3.18 1.23
CA GLN A 45 -22.71 1.85 1.29
C GLN A 45 -21.77 0.89 2.02
N GLN A 46 -22.32 0.17 3.00
CA GLN A 46 -21.58 -0.81 3.78
C GLN A 46 -21.69 -2.19 3.15
N ARG A 47 -20.54 -2.87 3.04
CA ARG A 47 -20.43 -4.27 2.61
C ARG A 47 -19.68 -5.06 3.68
N PRO A 48 -19.94 -6.37 3.82
CA PRO A 48 -19.19 -7.20 4.78
C PRO A 48 -17.68 -7.09 4.53
N GLY A 49 -16.89 -6.87 5.57
CA GLY A 49 -15.43 -6.87 5.48
C GLY A 49 -14.83 -8.26 5.67
N LEU A 50 -13.58 -8.29 6.14
CA LEU A 50 -12.90 -9.52 6.53
C LEU A 50 -13.63 -10.18 7.72
N LEU A 51 -13.57 -11.51 7.80
CA LEU A 51 -14.14 -12.28 8.90
C LEU A 51 -13.58 -11.80 10.25
N PRO A 52 -14.41 -11.72 11.32
CA PRO A 52 -13.93 -11.41 12.66
C PRO A 52 -12.81 -12.37 13.10
N GLY A 53 -11.78 -11.83 13.77
CA GLY A 53 -10.62 -12.62 14.21
C GLY A 53 -9.62 -12.98 13.11
N THR A 54 -9.82 -12.51 11.88
CA THR A 54 -8.80 -12.64 10.82
C THR A 54 -7.50 -11.98 11.26
N ALA A 55 -6.42 -12.74 11.26
CA ALA A 55 -5.08 -12.27 11.55
C ALA A 55 -4.09 -12.90 10.57
N HIS A 56 -3.03 -12.18 10.24
CA HIS A 56 -1.91 -12.69 9.45
C HIS A 56 -0.68 -12.76 10.35
N SER A 57 0.01 -13.90 10.35
CA SER A 57 1.15 -14.19 11.23
C SER A 57 2.46 -14.41 10.48
N GLY A 58 2.47 -14.28 9.15
CA GLY A 58 3.65 -14.46 8.30
C GLY A 58 4.32 -13.13 7.96
N GLY A 59 5.54 -13.18 7.43
CA GLY A 59 6.13 -12.05 6.71
C GLY A 59 5.42 -11.84 5.37
N TRP A 60 5.48 -10.64 4.82
CA TRP A 60 4.91 -10.36 3.50
C TRP A 60 5.58 -11.20 2.40
N GLU A 61 6.84 -11.61 2.58
CA GLU A 61 7.59 -12.45 1.64
C GLU A 61 7.00 -13.85 1.48
N THR A 62 6.29 -14.32 2.52
CA THR A 62 5.79 -15.70 2.59
C THR A 62 4.49 -15.91 1.80
N ASN A 63 3.80 -14.82 1.43
CA ASN A 63 2.55 -14.90 0.70
C ASN A 63 2.77 -14.73 -0.81
N ARG A 64 2.72 -15.85 -1.55
CA ARG A 64 2.36 -15.81 -2.97
C ARG A 64 0.84 -15.74 -3.08
N GLY A 65 0.33 -14.65 -3.66
CA GLY A 65 -1.11 -14.47 -3.89
C GLY A 65 -1.85 -13.85 -2.70
N VAL A 66 -1.61 -12.56 -2.45
CA VAL A 66 -2.27 -11.85 -1.33
C VAL A 66 -3.76 -11.71 -1.61
N LYS A 67 -4.16 -11.57 -2.87
CA LYS A 67 -5.55 -11.51 -3.30
C LYS A 67 -6.31 -12.80 -3.00
N GLU A 68 -5.70 -13.96 -3.25
CA GLU A 68 -6.30 -15.25 -2.89
C GLU A 68 -6.41 -15.38 -1.37
N TRP A 69 -5.37 -14.96 -0.64
CA TRP A 69 -5.39 -14.96 0.83
C TRP A 69 -6.55 -14.11 1.35
N LEU A 70 -6.70 -12.86 0.88
CA LEU A 70 -7.79 -11.98 1.26
C LEU A 70 -9.15 -12.60 0.93
N SER A 71 -9.31 -13.15 -0.27
CA SER A 71 -10.55 -13.76 -0.73
C SER A 71 -11.04 -14.90 0.16
N ARG A 72 -10.13 -15.68 0.75
CA ARG A 72 -10.47 -16.78 1.69
C ARG A 72 -10.94 -16.28 3.06
N HIS A 73 -10.65 -15.03 3.39
CA HIS A 73 -11.00 -14.41 4.68
C HIS A 73 -12.21 -13.48 4.58
N PHE A 74 -12.92 -13.47 3.44
CA PHE A 74 -14.25 -12.86 3.33
C PHE A 74 -15.35 -13.87 3.66
N PRO A 75 -16.57 -13.41 4.04
CA PRO A 75 -17.73 -14.27 4.21
C PRO A 75 -18.08 -15.07 2.95
N ARG A 76 -18.74 -16.22 3.14
CA ARG A 76 -19.19 -17.08 2.03
C ARG A 76 -20.00 -16.29 1.01
N GLY A 77 -19.68 -16.48 -0.27
CA GLY A 77 -20.32 -15.76 -1.38
C GLY A 77 -19.70 -14.39 -1.70
N ARG A 78 -18.67 -13.98 -0.96
CA ARG A 78 -17.88 -12.76 -1.22
C ARG A 78 -16.41 -13.16 -1.40
N SER A 79 -15.73 -12.47 -2.31
CA SER A 79 -14.29 -12.55 -2.50
C SER A 79 -13.72 -11.15 -2.55
N TYR A 80 -12.40 -11.02 -2.38
CA TYR A 80 -11.74 -9.74 -2.55
C TYR A 80 -11.84 -9.30 -4.02
N LYS A 81 -12.29 -8.07 -4.25
CA LYS A 81 -12.34 -7.46 -5.59
C LYS A 81 -11.59 -6.14 -5.58
N PRO A 82 -10.41 -6.03 -6.22
CA PRO A 82 -9.59 -4.81 -6.19
C PRO A 82 -10.39 -3.54 -6.55
N THR A 83 -11.19 -3.60 -7.62
CA THR A 83 -12.01 -2.46 -8.09
C THR A 83 -13.03 -1.94 -7.08
N LEU A 84 -13.43 -2.76 -6.10
CA LEU A 84 -14.44 -2.40 -5.11
C LEU A 84 -13.86 -2.25 -3.70
N ASP A 85 -12.85 -3.04 -3.36
CA ASP A 85 -12.38 -3.20 -1.99
C ASP A 85 -11.03 -2.52 -1.74
N GLN A 86 -10.20 -2.31 -2.78
CA GLN A 86 -8.84 -1.78 -2.59
C GLN A 86 -8.85 -0.41 -1.92
N LEU A 87 -9.52 0.58 -2.51
CA LEU A 87 -9.59 1.94 -1.96
C LEU A 87 -10.18 2.01 -0.54
N PRO A 88 -11.35 1.41 -0.24
CA PRO A 88 -11.89 1.49 1.10
C PRO A 88 -11.06 0.70 2.13
N MET A 89 -10.40 -0.40 1.74
CA MET A 89 -9.43 -1.07 2.63
C MET A 89 -8.14 -0.26 2.82
N THR A 90 -7.68 0.46 1.80
CA THR A 90 -6.55 1.40 1.90
C THR A 90 -6.81 2.47 2.97
N ARG A 91 -8.05 2.96 3.09
CA ARG A 91 -8.43 3.92 4.14
C ARG A 91 -8.36 3.34 5.55
N MET A 92 -8.29 2.02 5.69
CA MET A 92 -8.16 1.31 6.97
C MET A 92 -6.71 0.96 7.31
N LEU A 93 -5.75 1.30 6.44
CA LEU A 93 -4.32 1.11 6.71
C LEU A 93 -3.89 1.97 7.88
N ASP A 94 -3.08 1.38 8.76
CA ASP A 94 -2.38 2.07 9.81
C ASP A 94 -0.91 2.21 9.40
N LEU A 95 -0.47 3.46 9.20
CA LEU A 95 0.87 3.75 8.70
C LEU A 95 1.97 3.41 9.71
N ASP A 96 1.68 3.47 11.01
CA ASP A 96 2.64 3.11 12.04
C ASP A 96 2.83 1.60 12.11
N VAL A 97 1.74 0.84 11.94
CA VAL A 97 1.78 -0.62 11.80
C VAL A 97 2.56 -1.03 10.55
N LEU A 98 2.31 -0.37 9.40
CA LEU A 98 3.05 -0.62 8.16
C LEU A 98 4.54 -0.35 8.31
N ARG A 99 4.92 0.74 8.99
CA ARG A 99 6.31 1.10 9.25
C ARG A 99 6.99 0.08 10.16
N ALA A 100 6.30 -0.37 11.21
CA ALA A 100 6.81 -1.39 12.13
C ALA A 100 6.95 -2.78 11.47
N ALA A 101 6.13 -3.08 10.45
CA ALA A 101 6.15 -4.33 9.72
C ALA A 101 7.24 -4.41 8.62
N ASP A 102 8.00 -3.34 8.42
CA ASP A 102 9.12 -3.25 7.49
C ASP A 102 8.80 -3.75 6.06
N VAL A 103 7.63 -3.33 5.53
CA VAL A 103 7.23 -3.68 4.16
C VAL A 103 8.07 -2.86 3.16
N PRO A 104 8.93 -3.45 2.31
CA PRO A 104 9.91 -2.68 1.54
C PRO A 104 9.31 -1.69 0.54
N CYS A 105 8.17 -2.04 -0.06
CA CYS A 105 7.49 -1.15 -0.99
C CYS A 105 6.88 0.07 -0.27
N PHE A 106 6.46 -0.08 0.99
CA PHE A 106 6.03 1.03 1.83
C PHE A 106 7.20 1.93 2.22
N GLY A 107 8.34 1.37 2.65
CA GLY A 107 9.53 2.16 2.94
C GLY A 107 10.04 2.94 1.72
N THR A 108 9.90 2.38 0.52
CA THR A 108 10.21 3.07 -0.75
C THR A 108 9.25 4.24 -1.00
N LEU A 109 7.96 4.06 -0.72
CA LEU A 109 6.97 5.13 -0.76
C LEU A 109 7.31 6.26 0.22
N GLU A 110 7.62 5.94 1.47
CA GLU A 110 7.96 6.94 2.48
C GLU A 110 9.18 7.76 2.09
N ARG A 111 10.25 7.12 1.60
CA ARG A 111 11.44 7.83 1.12
C ARG A 111 11.13 8.75 -0.07
N ALA A 112 10.29 8.29 -1.01
CA ALA A 112 9.87 9.11 -2.14
C ALA A 112 9.04 10.34 -1.70
N LEU A 113 8.12 10.17 -0.75
CA LEU A 113 7.34 11.27 -0.17
C LEU A 113 8.25 12.25 0.57
N ALA A 114 9.20 11.76 1.37
CA ALA A 114 10.17 12.61 2.06
C ALA A 114 11.04 13.42 1.08
N PHE A 115 11.46 12.81 -0.03
CA PHE A 115 12.16 13.51 -1.11
C PHE A 115 11.32 14.66 -1.68
N LEU A 116 10.07 14.39 -2.05
CA LEU A 116 9.18 15.40 -2.62
C LEU A 116 8.87 16.53 -1.62
N ALA A 117 8.64 16.19 -0.35
CA ALA A 117 8.38 17.17 0.70
C ALA A 117 9.57 18.13 0.90
N ARG A 118 10.80 17.60 0.96
CA ARG A 118 12.02 18.41 1.07
C ARG A 118 12.21 19.32 -0.14
N ALA A 119 12.00 18.79 -1.34
CA ALA A 119 12.14 19.57 -2.56
C ALA A 119 11.10 20.72 -2.64
N ALA A 120 9.92 20.52 -2.06
CA ALA A 120 8.88 21.56 -1.96
C ALA A 120 9.21 22.63 -0.90
N SER A 121 9.82 22.26 0.24
CA SER A 121 10.10 23.19 1.34
C SER A 121 11.42 23.97 1.20
N GLU A 122 12.46 23.36 0.66
CA GLU A 122 13.82 23.91 0.61
C GLU A 122 14.18 24.52 -0.76
N GLY A 123 13.31 24.36 -1.75
CA GLY A 123 13.67 24.54 -3.16
C GLY A 123 14.42 23.30 -3.68
N ALA A 124 14.17 22.91 -4.93
CA ALA A 124 14.67 21.65 -5.47
C ALA A 124 16.22 21.61 -5.52
N THR A 125 16.83 20.71 -4.74
CA THR A 125 18.27 20.39 -4.82
C THR A 125 18.56 19.18 -5.73
N GLY A 126 17.51 18.55 -6.28
CA GLY A 126 17.58 17.45 -7.24
C GLY A 126 16.20 17.15 -7.84
N VAL A 127 16.17 16.60 -9.06
CA VAL A 127 14.94 16.28 -9.80
C VAL A 127 14.41 14.88 -9.45
N TYR A 128 15.30 13.94 -9.11
CA TYR A 128 14.96 12.55 -8.82
C TYR A 128 15.55 12.13 -7.46
N PRO A 129 14.91 11.19 -6.74
CA PRO A 129 15.49 10.64 -5.52
C PRO A 129 16.79 9.90 -5.83
N ALA A 130 17.75 9.94 -4.89
CA ALA A 130 18.98 9.17 -5.00
C ALA A 130 18.65 7.69 -5.23
N SER A 131 19.35 7.05 -6.17
CA SER A 131 19.22 5.62 -6.41
C SER A 131 19.67 4.88 -5.15
N GLY A 132 18.72 4.42 -4.34
CA GLY A 132 19.03 3.61 -3.16
C GLY A 132 19.74 2.33 -3.58
N SER A 133 20.95 2.15 -3.06
CA SER A 133 21.72 0.89 -3.04
C SER A 133 21.08 -0.15 -2.14
#